data_AF-A0A422HJC3-F1
#
_entry.id   AF-A0A422HJC3-F1
#
_cell.length_a   1.000
_cell.length_b   1.000
_cell.length_c   1.000
_cell.angle_alpha   90.00
_cell.angle_beta   90.00
_cell.angle_gamma   90.00
#
_symmetry.space_group_name_H-M   'P 1'
#
loop_
_entity.id
_entity.type
_entity.pdbx_description
1 polymer ?
#
loop_
_entity_poly.entity_id
_entity_poly.type
_entity_poly.pdbx_seq_one_letter_code
_entity_poly.pdbx_strand_id
1 'polypeptide(L)'
;MPLKIYNSLTRSKEEFTPLHPGQVTMYVCGPTVYGHAHLGHAKSYVSFDVVLKWLRHLGYRVTYIQNITDVGHLTDDADEGEDKIARQARREQTDPMEIAQLYTRSYYEDMDRLGVDRPNIAPTATGHIPDQIALIRTLIEKGHAYEVNGNVYFSVESFPGYGKLSGRTTDDARQPGGRVEARSEKRHPADFALWKKAEPGHLMKWESPWSEGYPGWHAECSAMAMKYLGETIDIHGGGMENKFPHHECEIAQSEAATGHPYVRYWMHNNMVTVDGTKMGKSLGNFINLKDIFNEFDPIVIRFFILQSHYRSPLDFSHQAVKASQTGLEKLRESWLRLTASAPGEEDIDTDAYENRLVEAMNDDFNTPVALAVLFDLSKAINTALDSGGLKEEARNDCIRLFSTFGIEVLGILDNRPNTVNEASTSIAQALEGAMSLLLDIRQKARQSKDYETSDLIRDRLDEAGITIKDTREGAEWKLG
;
A
#
# COMPACT_ATOMS: atom_id res chain seq x y z
N MET A 1 8.32 25.06 -4.60
CA MET A 1 6.85 25.32 -4.58
C MET A 1 6.25 24.72 -3.32
N PRO A 2 5.17 25.28 -2.74
CA PRO A 2 4.51 24.66 -1.59
C PRO A 2 3.84 23.33 -1.99
N LEU A 3 3.74 22.40 -1.05
CA LEU A 3 3.02 21.13 -1.22
C LEU A 3 1.54 21.41 -1.47
N LYS A 4 0.97 20.79 -2.51
CA LYS A 4 -0.46 20.76 -2.78
C LYS A 4 -1.00 19.34 -2.64
N ILE A 5 -2.16 19.19 -2.03
CA ILE A 5 -2.85 17.91 -1.84
C ILE A 5 -4.24 18.01 -2.46
N TYR A 6 -4.63 17.00 -3.24
CA TYR A 6 -6.01 16.90 -3.68
C TYR A 6 -6.93 16.53 -2.52
N ASN A 7 -7.78 17.46 -2.14
CA ASN A 7 -8.73 17.28 -1.07
C ASN A 7 -10.03 16.69 -1.62
N SER A 8 -10.37 15.48 -1.20
CA SER A 8 -11.56 14.76 -1.68
C SER A 8 -12.87 15.44 -1.31
N LEU A 9 -12.85 16.28 -0.26
CA LEU A 9 -14.00 17.06 0.21
C LEU A 9 -14.32 18.21 -0.76
N THR A 10 -13.30 18.97 -1.18
CA THR A 10 -13.47 20.13 -2.08
C THR A 10 -13.30 19.80 -3.56
N ARG A 11 -12.77 18.61 -3.87
CA ARG A 11 -12.49 18.12 -5.23
C ARG A 11 -11.48 18.99 -5.98
N SER A 12 -10.52 19.56 -5.26
CA SER A 12 -9.47 20.41 -5.83
C SER A 12 -8.12 20.17 -5.16
N LYS A 13 -7.02 20.51 -5.85
CA LYS A 13 -5.69 20.56 -5.23
C LYS A 13 -5.58 21.83 -4.40
N GLU A 14 -5.32 21.69 -3.12
CA GLU A 14 -5.20 22.77 -2.16
C GLU A 14 -3.78 22.85 -1.63
N GLU A 15 -3.30 24.06 -1.34
CA GLU A 15 -2.05 24.21 -0.60
C GLU A 15 -2.17 23.54 0.78
N PHE A 16 -1.18 22.71 1.12
CA PHE A 16 -1.15 22.02 2.39
C PHE A 16 -0.64 22.98 3.48
N THR A 17 -1.46 23.18 4.51
CA THR A 17 -1.09 23.92 5.71
C THR A 17 -1.50 23.11 6.94
N PRO A 18 -0.57 22.71 7.82
CA PRO A 18 -0.91 21.92 9.00
C PRO A 18 -1.74 22.72 10.00
N LEU A 19 -2.46 22.03 10.88
CA LEU A 19 -3.24 22.57 11.99
C LEU A 19 -2.33 23.22 13.02
N HIS A 20 -1.17 22.60 13.26
CA HIS A 20 -0.12 23.11 14.12
C HIS A 20 1.18 23.26 13.32
N PRO A 21 1.79 24.47 13.25
CA PRO A 21 3.02 24.66 12.50
C PRO A 21 4.10 23.63 12.83
N GLY A 22 4.66 22.99 11.79
CA GLY A 22 5.72 21.98 11.91
C GLY A 22 5.27 20.58 12.34
N GLN A 23 3.97 20.37 12.61
CA GLN A 23 3.43 19.07 13.03
C GLN A 23 2.30 18.63 12.10
N VAL A 24 2.20 17.34 11.81
CA VAL A 24 1.14 16.80 10.96
C VAL A 24 0.51 15.58 11.63
N THR A 25 -0.81 15.60 11.80
CA THR A 25 -1.58 14.42 12.22
C THR A 25 -2.13 13.68 11.00
N MET A 26 -1.83 12.39 10.89
CA MET A 26 -2.23 11.57 9.75
C MET A 26 -2.88 10.28 10.24
N TYR A 27 -4.11 10.04 9.84
CA TYR A 27 -4.80 8.77 10.06
C TYR A 27 -5.07 8.08 8.72
N VAL A 28 -4.79 6.78 8.61
CA VAL A 28 -5.16 5.97 7.43
C VAL A 28 -5.91 4.74 7.90
N CYS A 29 -7.13 4.52 7.39
CA CYS A 29 -7.88 3.31 7.72
C CYS A 29 -7.08 2.06 7.34
N GLY A 30 -6.88 1.17 8.31
CA GLY A 30 -6.11 -0.05 8.12
C GLY A 30 -6.96 -1.27 7.76
N PRO A 31 -6.34 -2.46 7.73
CA PRO A 31 -6.95 -3.66 7.20
C PRO A 31 -7.92 -4.32 8.19
N THR A 32 -8.94 -4.98 7.66
CA THR A 32 -9.65 -6.04 8.40
C THR A 32 -8.86 -7.34 8.31
N VAL A 33 -8.44 -7.87 9.46
CA VAL A 33 -7.49 -9.00 9.53
C VAL A 33 -8.18 -10.37 9.53
N TYR A 34 -8.92 -10.67 8.46
CA TYR A 34 -9.59 -11.97 8.25
C TYR A 34 -8.96 -12.82 7.13
N GLY A 35 -7.85 -12.36 6.55
CA GLY A 35 -7.14 -13.05 5.48
C GLY A 35 -5.84 -12.34 5.12
N HIS A 36 -5.02 -12.99 4.29
CA HIS A 36 -3.78 -12.39 3.78
C HIS A 36 -4.02 -11.11 2.97
N ALA A 37 -3.05 -10.21 3.01
CA ALA A 37 -3.10 -8.98 2.26
C ALA A 37 -3.02 -9.23 0.74
N HIS A 38 -3.59 -8.31 -0.03
CA HIS A 38 -3.67 -8.40 -1.47
C HIS A 38 -3.14 -7.14 -2.14
N LEU A 39 -3.01 -7.15 -3.48
CA LEU A 39 -2.41 -6.04 -4.23
C LEU A 39 -3.11 -4.69 -4.00
N GLY A 40 -4.44 -4.70 -3.79
CA GLY A 40 -5.19 -3.51 -3.36
C GLY A 40 -4.70 -2.90 -2.04
N HIS A 41 -4.40 -3.72 -1.03
CA HIS A 41 -3.80 -3.26 0.22
C HIS A 41 -2.40 -2.68 -0.02
N ALA A 42 -1.56 -3.36 -0.82
CA ALA A 42 -0.24 -2.85 -1.16
C ALA A 42 -0.32 -1.48 -1.86
N LYS A 43 -1.25 -1.29 -2.82
CA LYS A 43 -1.45 0.01 -3.48
C LYS A 43 -1.75 1.12 -2.48
N SER A 44 -2.68 0.88 -1.56
CA SER A 44 -3.04 1.85 -0.52
C SER A 44 -1.83 2.20 0.35
N TYR A 45 -1.24 1.21 1.00
CA TYR A 45 -0.24 1.45 2.04
C TYR A 45 1.11 1.91 1.48
N VAL A 46 1.50 1.48 0.27
CA VAL A 46 2.67 2.05 -0.43
C VAL A 46 2.44 3.52 -0.80
N SER A 47 1.22 3.88 -1.22
CA SER A 47 0.90 5.28 -1.55
C SER A 47 1.00 6.18 -0.32
N PHE A 48 0.40 5.76 0.80
CA PHE A 48 0.44 6.53 2.04
C PHE A 48 1.81 6.52 2.73
N ASP A 49 2.62 5.48 2.51
CA ASP A 49 4.03 5.47 2.91
C ASP A 49 4.85 6.56 2.18
N VAL A 50 4.63 6.76 0.88
CA VAL A 50 5.26 7.87 0.13
C VAL A 50 4.79 9.23 0.65
N VAL A 51 3.50 9.38 0.96
CA VAL A 51 2.96 10.60 1.59
C VAL A 51 3.68 10.89 2.91
N LEU A 52 3.77 9.89 3.79
CA LEU A 52 4.46 9.98 5.07
C LEU A 52 5.92 10.37 4.91
N LYS A 53 6.65 9.68 4.02
CA LYS A 53 8.08 9.91 3.77
C LYS A 53 8.34 11.29 3.18
N TRP A 54 7.48 11.77 2.27
CA TRP A 54 7.59 13.11 1.72
C TRP A 54 7.31 14.20 2.77
N LEU A 55 6.28 14.04 3.60
CA LEU A 55 6.00 14.99 4.69
C LEU A 55 7.18 15.06 5.68
N ARG A 56 7.78 13.92 6.03
CA ARG A 56 8.99 13.88 6.87
C ARG A 56 10.19 14.54 6.18
N HIS A 57 10.37 14.31 4.89
CA HIS A 57 11.42 14.97 4.09
C HIS A 57 11.26 16.49 4.06
N LEU A 58 10.02 17.01 4.00
CA LEU A 58 9.72 18.44 4.13
C LEU A 58 9.97 19.01 5.54
N GLY A 59 10.42 18.19 6.50
CA GLY A 59 10.76 18.58 7.86
C GLY A 59 9.62 18.55 8.86
N TYR A 60 8.45 18.00 8.49
CA TYR A 60 7.32 17.87 9.43
C TYR A 60 7.55 16.76 10.44
N ARG A 61 7.16 17.02 11.70
CA ARG A 61 6.96 15.96 12.69
C ARG A 61 5.58 15.32 12.48
N VAL A 62 5.56 14.18 11.80
CA VAL A 62 4.31 13.46 11.48
C VAL A 62 3.98 12.44 12.59
N THR A 63 2.76 12.52 13.13
CA THR A 63 2.15 11.47 13.94
C THR A 63 1.18 10.69 13.05
N TYR A 64 1.64 9.53 12.59
CA TYR A 64 0.90 8.64 11.70
C TYR A 64 0.24 7.49 12.48
N ILE A 65 -1.06 7.31 12.30
CA ILE A 65 -1.86 6.25 12.89
C ILE A 65 -2.53 5.44 11.80
N GLN A 66 -2.52 4.12 11.97
CA GLN A 66 -3.26 3.19 11.15
C GLN A 66 -3.85 2.12 12.05
N ASN A 67 -5.17 2.01 12.10
CA ASN A 67 -5.80 1.00 12.95
C ASN A 67 -5.63 -0.41 12.37
N ILE A 68 -5.89 -1.41 13.21
CA ILE A 68 -6.17 -2.77 12.78
C ILE A 68 -7.61 -3.08 13.15
N THR A 69 -8.43 -3.50 12.19
CA THR A 69 -9.73 -4.05 12.55
C THR A 69 -9.61 -5.55 12.81
N ASP A 70 -9.58 -5.87 14.10
CA ASP A 70 -9.58 -7.20 14.69
C ASP A 70 -10.92 -7.61 15.32
N VAL A 71 -11.97 -6.81 15.09
CA VAL A 71 -13.36 -7.13 15.43
C VAL A 71 -14.15 -7.42 14.15
N GLY A 72 -15.21 -8.19 14.31
CA GLY A 72 -16.02 -8.70 13.22
C GLY A 72 -16.71 -7.63 12.39
N HIS A 73 -16.23 -7.41 11.17
CA HIS A 73 -16.98 -6.62 10.17
C HIS A 73 -17.95 -7.50 9.40
N LEU A 74 -19.18 -7.03 9.27
CA LEU A 74 -20.21 -7.71 8.49
C LEU A 74 -19.81 -7.72 7.00
N THR A 75 -20.30 -8.73 6.28
CA THR A 75 -19.97 -8.91 4.86
C THR A 75 -20.54 -7.85 3.93
N ASP A 76 -21.61 -7.15 4.35
CA ASP A 76 -22.32 -6.13 3.58
C ASP A 76 -22.10 -4.73 4.17
N ASP A 77 -21.95 -3.74 3.30
CA ASP A 77 -21.82 -2.32 3.63
C ASP A 77 -23.13 -1.73 4.21
N ALA A 78 -24.26 -2.46 4.11
CA ALA A 78 -25.55 -2.10 4.69
C ALA A 78 -25.75 -2.57 6.15
N ASP A 79 -24.68 -2.98 6.84
CA ASP A 79 -24.71 -3.65 8.15
C ASP A 79 -25.44 -5.01 8.13
N GLU A 80 -25.38 -5.72 7.01
CA GLU A 80 -26.02 -7.03 6.81
C GLU A 80 -24.99 -8.14 6.55
N GLY A 81 -25.39 -9.39 6.80
CA GLY A 81 -24.57 -10.58 6.54
C GLY A 81 -23.72 -11.06 7.71
N GLU A 82 -22.72 -11.88 7.41
CA GLU A 82 -21.94 -12.63 8.40
C GLU A 82 -20.64 -11.87 8.75
N ASP A 83 -20.23 -11.91 10.02
CA ASP A 83 -18.92 -11.41 10.44
C ASP A 83 -17.79 -12.14 9.68
N LYS A 84 -16.93 -11.37 8.98
CA LYS A 84 -15.82 -11.89 8.16
C LYS A 84 -14.78 -12.68 8.97
N ILE A 85 -14.42 -12.21 10.17
CA ILE A 85 -13.47 -12.90 11.07
C ILE A 85 -14.12 -14.16 11.64
N ALA A 86 -15.35 -14.08 12.15
CA ALA A 86 -16.06 -15.24 12.68
C ALA A 86 -16.34 -16.31 11.60
N ARG A 87 -16.61 -15.89 10.36
CA ARG A 87 -16.74 -16.78 9.21
C ARG A 87 -15.43 -17.50 8.92
N GLN A 88 -14.30 -16.80 8.95
CA GLN A 88 -12.99 -17.40 8.73
C GLN A 88 -12.62 -18.35 9.89
N ALA A 89 -12.88 -17.96 11.13
CA ALA A 89 -12.67 -18.77 12.32
C ALA A 89 -13.45 -20.10 12.26
N ARG A 90 -14.72 -20.07 11.83
CA ARG A 90 -15.51 -21.29 11.57
C ARG A 90 -14.91 -22.18 10.50
N ARG A 91 -14.37 -21.61 9.42
CA ARG A 91 -13.74 -22.36 8.32
C ARG A 91 -12.44 -23.03 8.75
N GLU A 92 -11.62 -22.31 9.51
CA GLU A 92 -10.34 -22.81 10.04
C GLU A 92 -10.51 -23.60 11.35
N GLN A 93 -11.74 -23.70 11.87
CA GLN A 93 -12.07 -24.39 13.13
C GLN A 93 -11.25 -23.87 14.32
N THR A 94 -11.06 -22.55 14.39
CA THR A 94 -10.27 -21.87 15.42
C THR A 94 -11.03 -20.67 16.01
N ASP A 95 -10.41 -19.96 16.97
CA ASP A 95 -10.97 -18.78 17.61
C ASP A 95 -10.82 -17.51 16.74
N PRO A 96 -11.82 -16.60 16.68
CA PRO A 96 -11.72 -15.33 15.95
C PRO A 96 -10.49 -14.49 16.30
N MET A 97 -10.05 -14.50 17.56
CA MET A 97 -8.86 -13.76 17.97
C MET A 97 -7.57 -14.43 17.44
N GLU A 98 -7.56 -15.76 17.29
CA GLU A 98 -6.44 -16.45 16.65
C GLU A 98 -6.29 -16.05 15.18
N ILE A 99 -7.42 -15.97 14.45
CA ILE A 99 -7.49 -15.44 13.08
C ILE A 99 -6.95 -14.01 13.01
N ALA A 100 -7.48 -13.12 13.85
CA ALA A 100 -7.07 -11.73 13.85
C ALA A 100 -5.56 -11.57 14.11
N GLN A 101 -5.01 -12.32 15.06
CA GLN A 101 -3.59 -12.28 15.39
C GLN A 101 -2.71 -12.85 14.27
N LEU A 102 -3.11 -13.97 13.65
CA LEU A 102 -2.41 -14.56 12.53
C LEU A 102 -2.32 -13.59 11.34
N TYR A 103 -3.46 -13.05 10.92
CA TYR A 103 -3.50 -12.17 9.75
C TYR A 103 -2.96 -10.77 10.03
N THR A 104 -2.97 -10.29 11.28
CA THR A 104 -2.23 -9.08 11.67
C THR A 104 -0.72 -9.26 11.47
N ARG A 105 -0.15 -10.37 11.96
CA ARG A 105 1.28 -10.67 11.75
C ARG A 105 1.61 -10.81 10.26
N SER A 106 0.79 -11.57 9.53
CA SER A 106 0.97 -11.75 8.09
C SER A 106 0.92 -10.42 7.34
N TYR A 107 -0.02 -9.53 7.68
CA TYR A 107 -0.14 -8.20 7.07
C TYR A 107 1.16 -7.42 7.23
N TYR A 108 1.68 -7.39 8.46
CA TYR A 108 2.89 -6.66 8.79
C TYR A 108 4.14 -7.21 8.10
N GLU A 109 4.29 -8.53 8.02
CA GLU A 109 5.36 -9.15 7.23
C GLU A 109 5.31 -8.72 5.76
N ASP A 110 4.11 -8.66 5.18
CA ASP A 110 3.93 -8.27 3.78
C ASP A 110 4.26 -6.79 3.56
N MET A 111 3.87 -5.91 4.49
CA MET A 111 4.19 -4.49 4.44
C MET A 111 5.68 -4.21 4.64
N ASP A 112 6.34 -4.94 5.56
CA ASP A 112 7.79 -4.83 5.77
C ASP A 112 8.58 -5.22 4.51
N ARG A 113 8.15 -6.29 3.84
CA ARG A 113 8.74 -6.72 2.56
C ARG A 113 8.61 -5.65 1.48
N LEU A 114 7.51 -4.89 1.47
CA LEU A 114 7.29 -3.75 0.58
C LEU A 114 8.01 -2.46 1.01
N GLY A 115 8.78 -2.49 2.10
CA GLY A 115 9.47 -1.31 2.63
C GLY A 115 8.52 -0.21 3.12
N VAL A 116 7.31 -0.58 3.56
CA VAL A 116 6.33 0.34 4.14
C VAL A 116 6.70 0.62 5.59
N ASP A 117 6.81 1.89 5.96
CA ASP A 117 7.10 2.28 7.33
C ASP A 117 5.93 1.94 8.26
N ARG A 118 6.24 1.49 9.48
CA ARG A 118 5.23 1.25 10.50
C ARG A 118 4.58 2.56 10.96
N PRO A 119 3.28 2.55 11.30
CA PRO A 119 2.64 3.70 11.94
C PRO A 119 3.26 3.97 13.30
N ASN A 120 3.18 5.21 13.77
CA ASN A 120 3.59 5.56 15.13
C ASN A 120 2.74 4.82 16.17
N ILE A 121 1.44 4.62 15.89
CA ILE A 121 0.51 3.86 16.72
C ILE A 121 -0.38 3.02 15.81
N ALA A 122 -0.54 1.74 16.13
CA ALA A 122 -1.46 0.84 15.46
C ALA A 122 -2.57 0.36 16.42
N PRO A 123 -3.59 1.19 16.69
CA PRO A 123 -4.64 0.82 17.63
C PRO A 123 -5.54 -0.28 17.04
N THR A 124 -5.95 -1.24 17.88
CA THR A 124 -6.89 -2.28 17.47
C THR A 124 -8.32 -1.91 17.86
N ALA A 125 -9.31 -2.28 17.05
CA ALA A 125 -10.71 -2.02 17.37
C ALA A 125 -11.11 -2.65 18.71
N THR A 126 -10.71 -3.90 18.98
CA THR A 126 -11.01 -4.58 20.25
C THR A 126 -10.32 -3.92 21.45
N GLY A 127 -9.17 -3.28 21.25
CA GLY A 127 -8.45 -2.53 22.28
C GLY A 127 -9.12 -1.21 22.69
N HIS A 128 -10.14 -0.77 21.93
CA HIS A 128 -10.76 0.56 22.08
C HIS A 128 -12.28 0.49 22.24
N ILE A 129 -12.83 -0.66 22.64
CA ILE A 129 -14.28 -0.81 22.92
C ILE A 129 -14.80 0.25 23.91
N PRO A 130 -14.11 0.57 25.03
CA PRO A 130 -14.58 1.62 25.94
C PRO A 130 -14.67 3.00 25.28
N ASP A 131 -13.71 3.35 24.42
CA ASP A 131 -13.69 4.63 23.71
C ASP A 131 -14.83 4.73 22.69
N GLN A 132 -15.11 3.62 21.99
CA GLN A 132 -16.25 3.51 21.08
C GLN A 132 -17.57 3.66 21.83
N ILE A 133 -17.75 2.98 22.97
CA ILE A 133 -18.94 3.13 23.82
C ILE A 133 -19.09 4.59 24.30
N ALA A 134 -18.01 5.25 24.67
CA ALA A 134 -18.03 6.65 25.10
C ALA A 134 -18.47 7.61 23.98
N LEU A 135 -17.98 7.41 22.76
CA LEU A 135 -18.42 8.17 21.57
C LEU A 135 -19.92 7.98 21.33
N ILE A 136 -20.40 6.73 21.38
CA ILE A 136 -21.81 6.42 21.14
C ILE A 136 -22.71 7.05 22.21
N ARG A 137 -22.31 7.03 23.48
CA ARG A 137 -23.03 7.75 24.55
C ARG A 137 -23.14 9.24 24.24
N THR A 138 -22.04 9.87 23.84
CA THR A 138 -22.01 11.29 23.46
C THR A 138 -22.98 11.58 22.32
N LEU A 139 -23.01 10.71 21.30
CA LEU A 139 -23.93 10.84 20.16
C LEU A 139 -25.40 10.71 20.57
N ILE A 140 -25.73 9.80 21.50
CA ILE A 140 -27.09 9.67 22.05
C ILE A 140 -27.46 10.92 22.86
N GLU A 141 -26.57 11.37 23.76
CA GLU A 141 -26.79 12.56 24.60
C GLU A 141 -27.02 13.82 23.77
N LYS A 142 -26.35 13.95 22.63
CA LYS A 142 -26.52 15.05 21.67
C LYS A 142 -27.69 14.88 20.69
N GLY A 143 -28.43 13.76 20.76
CA GLY A 143 -29.59 13.51 19.91
C GLY A 143 -29.26 13.05 18.48
N HIS A 144 -28.03 12.60 18.24
CA HIS A 144 -27.56 12.10 16.94
C HIS A 144 -27.61 10.58 16.79
N ALA A 145 -27.89 9.86 17.88
CA ALA A 145 -28.06 8.42 17.87
C ALA A 145 -29.26 7.99 18.71
N TYR A 146 -29.78 6.79 18.42
CA TYR A 146 -30.89 6.21 19.16
C TYR A 146 -30.72 4.71 19.32
N GLU A 147 -31.21 4.20 20.46
CA GLU A 147 -31.26 2.78 20.76
C GLU A 147 -32.61 2.19 20.32
N VAL A 148 -32.58 0.96 19.82
CA VAL A 148 -33.74 0.12 19.53
C VAL A 148 -33.37 -1.35 19.66
N ASN A 149 -34.09 -2.09 20.50
CA ASN A 149 -33.95 -3.54 20.70
C ASN A 149 -32.52 -4.04 21.07
N GLY A 150 -31.73 -3.18 21.69
CA GLY A 150 -30.34 -3.38 22.09
C GLY A 150 -29.30 -2.99 21.02
N ASN A 151 -29.75 -2.57 19.83
CA ASN A 151 -28.90 -1.96 18.80
C ASN A 151 -28.87 -0.44 18.99
N VAL A 152 -27.80 0.21 18.57
CA VAL A 152 -27.70 1.67 18.50
C VAL A 152 -27.37 2.10 17.08
N TYR A 153 -28.16 3.02 16.54
CA TYR A 153 -27.97 3.57 15.19
C TYR A 153 -27.68 5.07 15.25
N PHE A 154 -26.87 5.54 14.30
CA PHE A 154 -26.73 6.96 14.03
C PHE A 154 -27.93 7.43 13.19
N SER A 155 -28.56 8.53 13.58
CA SER A 155 -29.65 9.15 12.83
C SER A 155 -29.08 10.09 11.77
N VAL A 156 -29.06 9.70 10.51
CA VAL A 156 -28.48 10.55 9.45
C VAL A 156 -29.26 11.85 9.27
N GLU A 157 -30.57 11.85 9.50
CA GLU A 157 -31.41 13.04 9.43
C GLU A 157 -31.04 14.09 10.49
N SER A 158 -30.42 13.67 11.60
CA SER A 158 -29.95 14.58 12.65
C SER A 158 -28.68 15.36 12.25
N PHE A 159 -28.01 14.97 11.15
CA PHE A 159 -26.75 15.57 10.70
C PHE A 159 -26.88 16.10 9.26
N PRO A 160 -27.19 17.40 9.08
CA PRO A 160 -27.41 18.00 7.76
C PRO A 160 -26.23 17.87 6.79
N GLY A 161 -25.01 17.66 7.29
CA GLY A 161 -23.80 17.52 6.48
C GLY A 161 -23.56 16.13 5.90
N TYR A 162 -24.45 15.16 6.12
CA TYR A 162 -24.26 13.78 5.64
C TYR A 162 -24.24 13.73 4.11
N GLY A 163 -23.18 13.15 3.53
CA GLY A 163 -22.99 13.06 2.08
C GLY A 163 -22.03 14.10 1.50
N LYS A 164 -21.52 15.04 2.30
CA LYS A 164 -20.64 16.12 1.82
C LYS A 164 -19.33 15.62 1.21
N LEU A 165 -18.79 14.49 1.69
CA LEU A 165 -17.52 13.95 1.17
C LEU A 165 -17.74 13.23 -0.18
N SER A 166 -18.67 12.29 -0.22
CA SER A 166 -19.01 11.50 -1.40
C SER A 166 -19.69 12.33 -2.48
N GLY A 167 -20.44 13.36 -2.09
CA GLY A 167 -21.33 14.13 -2.97
C GLY A 167 -22.66 13.41 -3.25
N ARG A 168 -22.95 12.32 -2.54
CA ARG A 168 -24.27 11.69 -2.59
C ARG A 168 -25.22 12.53 -1.75
N THR A 169 -26.36 12.91 -2.32
CA THR A 169 -27.39 13.56 -1.52
C THR A 169 -28.00 12.55 -0.54
N THR A 170 -28.63 13.02 0.54
CA THR A 170 -29.43 12.16 1.44
C THR A 170 -30.47 11.35 0.68
N ASP A 171 -30.93 11.85 -0.48
CA ASP A 171 -31.89 11.22 -1.38
C ASP A 171 -31.26 10.10 -2.22
N ASP A 172 -30.00 10.24 -2.66
CA ASP A 172 -29.24 9.20 -3.36
C ASP A 172 -28.75 8.11 -2.41
N ALA A 173 -28.45 8.46 -1.15
CA ALA A 173 -28.17 7.52 -0.08
C ALA A 173 -29.40 6.66 0.31
N ARG A 174 -30.61 7.00 -0.18
CA ARG A 174 -31.82 6.18 -0.02
C ARG A 174 -31.80 4.90 -0.87
N GLN A 175 -30.85 4.72 -1.78
CA GLN A 175 -30.73 3.52 -2.60
C GLN A 175 -29.46 2.73 -2.26
N PRO A 176 -29.44 1.95 -1.16
CA PRO A 176 -28.56 0.81 -1.13
C PRO A 176 -28.98 -0.12 -2.28
N GLY A 177 -27.99 -0.58 -3.04
CA GLY A 177 -28.23 -1.52 -4.14
C GLY A 177 -28.94 -2.76 -3.62
N GLY A 178 -30.17 -2.98 -4.07
CA GLY A 178 -30.95 -4.18 -3.77
C GLY A 178 -32.26 -3.85 -3.06
N ARG A 179 -33.37 -4.24 -3.68
CA ARG A 179 -34.68 -4.33 -3.03
C ARG A 179 -34.54 -5.17 -1.76
N VAL A 180 -34.62 -4.55 -0.59
CA VAL A 180 -34.88 -5.27 0.66
C VAL A 180 -36.16 -4.71 1.26
N GLU A 181 -37.27 -5.36 0.91
CA GLU A 181 -38.49 -5.36 1.74
C GLU A 181 -38.18 -6.21 2.99
N ALA A 182 -37.48 -5.63 3.96
CA ALA A 182 -37.47 -6.13 5.32
C ALA A 182 -37.76 -4.94 6.23
N ARG A 183 -38.65 -5.12 7.21
CA ARG A 183 -38.92 -4.11 8.24
C ARG A 183 -37.66 -3.90 9.06
N SER A 184 -36.83 -2.98 8.59
CA SER A 184 -35.65 -2.48 9.30
C SER A 184 -36.10 -1.77 10.57
N GLU A 185 -35.47 -2.06 11.71
CA GLU A 185 -35.71 -1.37 12.99
C GLU A 185 -35.21 0.09 12.95
N LYS A 186 -34.53 0.49 11.87
CA LYS A 186 -34.03 1.83 11.63
C LYS A 186 -35.20 2.81 11.38
N ARG A 187 -35.10 4.01 11.97
CA ARG A 187 -36.01 5.13 11.71
C ARG A 187 -35.88 5.62 10.27
N HIS A 188 -34.66 5.63 9.73
CA HIS A 188 -34.38 5.98 8.35
C HIS A 188 -33.50 4.92 7.67
N PRO A 189 -33.73 4.54 6.38
CA PRO A 189 -32.99 3.48 5.71
C PRO A 189 -31.47 3.68 5.65
N ALA A 190 -31.02 4.93 5.58
CA ALA A 190 -29.60 5.30 5.55
C ALA A 190 -28.96 5.43 6.95
N ASP A 191 -29.72 5.22 8.03
CA ASP A 191 -29.13 5.11 9.37
C ASP A 191 -28.19 3.91 9.42
N PHE A 192 -27.05 4.05 10.09
CA PHE A 192 -26.01 3.03 10.17
C PHE A 192 -25.74 2.64 11.62
N ALA A 193 -25.34 1.39 11.82
CA ALA A 193 -25.11 0.85 13.15
C ALA A 193 -23.87 1.48 13.80
N LEU A 194 -24.03 1.92 15.04
CA LEU A 194 -22.95 2.30 15.94
C LEU A 194 -22.61 1.15 16.90
N TRP A 195 -23.64 0.43 17.35
CA TRP A 195 -23.53 -0.76 18.18
C TRP A 195 -24.56 -1.79 17.75
N LYS A 196 -24.16 -3.04 17.63
CA LYS A 196 -25.07 -4.15 17.30
C LYS A 196 -25.15 -5.12 18.46
N LYS A 197 -26.37 -5.50 18.83
CA LYS A 197 -26.60 -6.58 19.78
C LYS A 197 -26.07 -7.89 19.21
N ALA A 198 -25.37 -8.66 20.04
CA ALA A 198 -24.81 -9.94 19.64
C ALA A 198 -25.92 -11.01 19.59
N GLU A 199 -25.99 -11.73 18.47
CA GLU A 199 -26.86 -12.92 18.34
C GLU A 199 -26.29 -14.11 19.14
N PRO A 200 -27.14 -15.10 19.54
CA PRO A 200 -26.70 -16.30 20.24
C PRO A 200 -25.73 -17.15 19.40
N GLY A 201 -24.43 -16.88 19.50
CA GLY A 201 -23.38 -17.53 18.72
C GLY A 201 -22.33 -16.58 18.16
N HIS A 202 -22.54 -15.26 18.27
CA HIS A 202 -21.49 -14.29 18.01
C HIS A 202 -20.45 -14.37 19.13
N LEU A 203 -19.20 -14.67 18.75
CA LEU A 203 -18.13 -15.00 19.71
C LEU A 203 -17.47 -13.75 20.29
N MET A 204 -17.24 -12.73 19.45
CA MET A 204 -16.62 -11.47 19.86
C MET A 204 -17.70 -10.49 20.31
N LYS A 205 -17.93 -10.41 21.61
CA LYS A 205 -18.96 -9.55 22.20
C LYS A 205 -18.51 -8.97 23.53
N TRP A 206 -19.03 -7.80 23.85
CA TRP A 206 -18.69 -7.01 25.02
C TRP A 206 -19.95 -6.46 25.69
N GLU A 207 -19.87 -6.23 26.99
CA GLU A 207 -20.92 -5.53 27.72
C GLU A 207 -20.97 -4.05 27.32
N SER A 208 -22.18 -3.52 27.17
CA SER A 208 -22.43 -2.10 26.95
C SER A 208 -23.71 -1.67 27.68
N PRO A 209 -24.01 -0.36 27.76
CA PRO A 209 -25.25 0.14 28.37
C PRO A 209 -26.53 -0.33 27.69
N TRP A 210 -26.45 -0.76 26.43
CA TRP A 210 -27.60 -1.06 25.59
C TRP A 210 -27.82 -2.57 25.43
N SER A 211 -26.73 -3.33 25.32
CA SER A 211 -26.75 -4.79 25.17
C SER A 211 -25.36 -5.40 25.34
N GLU A 212 -25.30 -6.73 25.48
CA GLU A 212 -24.09 -7.46 25.10
C GLU A 212 -24.01 -7.50 23.56
N GLY A 213 -22.93 -6.96 23.00
CA GLY A 213 -22.86 -6.66 21.58
C GLY A 213 -21.46 -6.37 21.07
N TYR A 214 -21.38 -5.79 19.88
CA TYR A 214 -20.14 -5.46 19.20
C TYR A 214 -20.31 -4.12 18.47
N PRO A 215 -19.21 -3.38 18.23
CA PRO A 215 -19.28 -2.10 17.55
C PRO A 215 -19.71 -2.26 16.09
N GLY A 216 -20.43 -1.25 15.58
CA GLY A 216 -20.62 -1.09 14.14
C GLY A 216 -19.33 -0.60 13.47
N TRP A 217 -19.15 -0.92 12.19
CA TRP A 217 -17.88 -0.74 11.46
C TRP A 217 -17.32 0.69 11.58
N HIS A 218 -18.15 1.72 11.55
CA HIS A 218 -17.68 3.09 11.40
C HIS A 218 -17.18 3.73 12.71
N ALA A 219 -17.72 3.33 13.86
CA ALA A 219 -17.45 4.01 15.14
C ALA A 219 -16.01 3.84 15.65
N GLU A 220 -15.33 2.76 15.23
CA GLU A 220 -13.98 2.44 15.65
C GLU A 220 -12.97 3.50 15.22
N CYS A 221 -12.98 3.90 13.95
CA CYS A 221 -12.01 4.83 13.39
C CYS A 221 -12.18 6.23 13.99
N SER A 222 -13.42 6.72 14.09
CA SER A 222 -13.72 8.01 14.74
C SER A 222 -13.21 8.05 16.19
N ALA A 223 -13.49 7.01 16.99
CA ALA A 223 -13.09 6.97 18.38
C ALA A 223 -11.56 6.88 18.54
N MET A 224 -10.90 6.00 17.77
CA MET A 224 -9.46 5.82 17.84
C MET A 224 -8.69 7.05 17.32
N ALA A 225 -9.09 7.61 16.17
CA ALA A 225 -8.44 8.78 15.60
C ALA A 225 -8.52 9.98 16.55
N MET A 226 -9.72 10.30 17.07
CA MET A 226 -9.89 11.44 17.98
C MET A 226 -9.13 11.27 19.30
N LYS A 227 -9.05 10.03 19.83
CA LYS A 227 -8.31 9.73 21.05
C LYS A 227 -6.82 10.08 20.94
N TYR A 228 -6.20 9.78 19.80
CA TYR A 228 -4.76 9.90 19.64
C TYR A 228 -4.31 11.17 18.92
N LEU A 229 -5.15 11.74 18.04
CA LEU A 229 -4.79 12.87 17.18
C LEU A 229 -5.57 14.15 17.50
N GLY A 230 -6.63 14.07 18.32
CA GLY A 230 -7.51 15.18 18.67
C GLY A 230 -8.78 15.26 17.80
N GLU A 231 -9.65 16.21 18.14
CA GLU A 231 -10.98 16.37 17.52
C GLU A 231 -10.94 16.80 16.04
N THR A 232 -9.87 17.49 15.64
CA THR A 232 -9.61 17.87 14.24
C THR A 232 -8.21 17.40 13.85
N ILE A 233 -8.08 16.73 12.71
CA ILE A 233 -6.81 16.20 12.19
C ILE A 233 -6.45 16.77 10.82
N ASP A 234 -5.17 16.71 10.46
CA ASP A 234 -4.69 17.25 9.18
C ASP A 234 -5.10 16.37 8.00
N ILE A 235 -4.68 15.11 8.01
CA ILE A 235 -4.84 14.20 6.88
C ILE A 235 -5.58 12.93 7.32
N HIS A 236 -6.63 12.57 6.58
CA HIS A 236 -7.29 11.26 6.69
C HIS A 236 -7.25 10.54 5.34
N GLY A 237 -6.69 9.33 5.33
CA GLY A 237 -6.47 8.50 4.16
C GLY A 237 -7.25 7.19 4.14
N GLY A 238 -7.55 6.68 2.94
CA GLY A 238 -8.05 5.31 2.74
C GLY A 238 -8.22 4.98 1.27
N GLY A 239 -8.76 3.80 0.96
CA GLY A 239 -9.15 3.43 -0.40
C GLY A 239 -10.36 4.23 -0.87
N MET A 240 -10.55 4.35 -2.19
CA MET A 240 -11.69 5.06 -2.78
C MET A 240 -13.04 4.49 -2.30
N GLU A 241 -13.10 3.20 -2.00
CA GLU A 241 -14.23 2.50 -1.39
C GLU A 241 -14.54 3.00 0.02
N ASN A 242 -13.56 3.47 0.79
CA ASN A 242 -13.81 4.02 2.11
C ASN A 242 -14.55 5.36 2.03
N LYS A 243 -14.51 6.06 0.89
CA LYS A 243 -15.18 7.36 0.74
C LYS A 243 -16.67 7.29 1.09
N PHE A 244 -17.34 6.19 0.76
CA PHE A 244 -18.72 5.92 1.15
C PHE A 244 -18.96 4.41 1.30
N PRO A 245 -19.60 3.95 2.39
CA PRO A 245 -20.17 4.76 3.46
C PRO A 245 -19.14 5.18 4.53
N HIS A 246 -17.99 4.52 4.60
CA HIS A 246 -17.13 4.54 5.80
C HIS A 246 -16.69 5.93 6.28
N HIS A 247 -15.91 6.67 5.49
CA HIS A 247 -15.43 8.01 5.85
C HIS A 247 -16.56 9.03 5.97
N GLU A 248 -17.66 8.86 5.24
CA GLU A 248 -18.86 9.71 5.39
C GLU A 248 -19.49 9.52 6.78
N CYS A 249 -19.55 8.28 7.25
CA CYS A 249 -20.01 7.96 8.60
C CYS A 249 -19.04 8.49 9.67
N GLU A 250 -17.73 8.42 9.45
CA GLU A 250 -16.75 8.96 10.38
C GLU A 250 -16.85 10.48 10.55
N ILE A 251 -17.06 11.20 9.44
CA ILE A 251 -17.36 12.64 9.47
C ILE A 251 -18.61 12.88 10.31
N ALA A 252 -19.70 12.16 10.03
CA ALA A 252 -20.97 12.36 10.73
C ALA A 252 -20.83 12.10 12.23
N GLN A 253 -20.18 11.02 12.63
CA GLN A 253 -19.92 10.67 14.02
C GLN A 253 -19.04 11.71 14.72
N SER A 254 -17.90 12.06 14.12
CA SER A 254 -16.90 12.92 14.76
C SER A 254 -17.38 14.36 14.86
N GLU A 255 -17.98 14.90 13.80
CA GLU A 255 -18.49 16.28 13.81
C GLU A 255 -19.78 16.43 14.63
N ALA A 256 -20.66 15.43 14.66
CA ALA A 256 -21.82 15.42 15.56
C ALA A 256 -21.39 15.34 17.04
N ALA A 257 -20.35 14.57 17.34
CA ALA A 257 -19.82 14.43 18.68
C ALA A 257 -19.06 15.67 19.17
N THR A 258 -18.37 16.41 18.29
CA THR A 258 -17.48 17.52 18.68
C THR A 258 -18.05 18.91 18.37
N GLY A 259 -18.82 19.05 17.28
CA GLY A 259 -19.35 20.32 16.79
C GLY A 259 -18.41 21.10 15.87
N HIS A 260 -17.25 20.54 15.49
CA HIS A 260 -16.24 21.19 14.64
C HIS A 260 -15.88 20.30 13.44
N PRO A 261 -15.26 20.84 12.37
CA PRO A 261 -14.78 20.04 11.25
C PRO A 261 -13.76 18.96 11.70
N TYR A 262 -13.94 17.73 11.24
CA TYR A 262 -13.12 16.59 11.68
C TYR A 262 -11.76 16.51 10.98
N VAL A 263 -11.71 16.66 9.65
CA VAL A 263 -10.48 16.45 8.85
C VAL A 263 -10.28 17.61 7.89
N ARG A 264 -9.05 18.12 7.78
CA ARG A 264 -8.71 19.19 6.84
C ARG A 264 -8.51 18.68 5.41
N TYR A 265 -7.77 17.59 5.22
CA TYR A 265 -7.44 17.01 3.92
C TYR A 265 -7.80 15.52 3.83
N TRP A 266 -8.83 15.21 3.03
CA TRP A 266 -9.23 13.83 2.76
C TRP A 266 -8.52 13.27 1.52
N MET A 267 -7.74 12.21 1.70
CA MET A 267 -6.98 11.56 0.64
C MET A 267 -7.53 10.17 0.34
N HIS A 268 -7.77 9.86 -0.94
CA HIS A 268 -8.24 8.53 -1.34
C HIS A 268 -7.40 7.97 -2.49
N ASN A 269 -6.80 6.79 -2.31
CA ASN A 269 -6.16 6.08 -3.42
C ASN A 269 -7.20 5.34 -4.26
N ASN A 270 -6.92 5.16 -5.55
CA ASN A 270 -7.84 4.47 -6.45
C ASN A 270 -7.66 2.94 -6.39
N MET A 271 -8.50 2.22 -7.12
CA MET A 271 -8.57 0.77 -7.16
C MET A 271 -7.45 0.12 -7.99
N VAL A 272 -7.32 -1.20 -7.80
CA VAL A 272 -6.52 -2.09 -8.65
C VAL A 272 -7.46 -2.87 -9.58
N THR A 273 -7.09 -2.94 -10.85
CA THR A 273 -7.70 -3.81 -11.86
C THR A 273 -6.73 -4.91 -12.28
N VAL A 274 -7.23 -6.00 -12.82
CA VAL A 274 -6.46 -7.12 -13.38
C VAL A 274 -6.95 -7.31 -14.81
N ASP A 275 -6.06 -7.11 -15.77
CA ASP A 275 -6.36 -7.12 -17.22
C ASP A 275 -7.60 -6.27 -17.57
N GLY A 276 -7.65 -5.05 -17.03
CA GLY A 276 -8.76 -4.09 -17.23
C GLY A 276 -10.02 -4.39 -16.42
N THR A 277 -10.09 -5.49 -15.69
CA THR A 277 -11.26 -5.88 -14.88
C THR A 277 -11.04 -5.58 -13.41
N LYS A 278 -12.06 -5.08 -12.68
CA LYS A 278 -11.95 -4.84 -11.24
C LYS A 278 -11.51 -6.11 -10.51
N MET A 279 -10.52 -5.99 -9.61
CA MET A 279 -10.08 -7.12 -8.78
C MET A 279 -11.16 -7.48 -7.76
N GLY A 280 -11.50 -8.77 -7.63
CA GLY A 280 -12.47 -9.23 -6.65
C GLY A 280 -12.42 -10.74 -6.40
N LYS A 281 -12.60 -11.16 -5.14
CA LYS A 281 -12.60 -12.59 -4.76
C LYS A 281 -13.66 -13.40 -5.51
N SER A 282 -14.83 -12.81 -5.77
CA SER A 282 -15.93 -13.46 -6.51
C SER A 282 -15.63 -13.64 -8.01
N LEU A 283 -14.70 -12.85 -8.56
CA LEU A 283 -14.30 -12.91 -9.97
C LEU A 283 -13.10 -13.84 -10.20
N GLY A 284 -12.53 -14.43 -9.14
CA GLY A 284 -11.37 -15.32 -9.22
C GLY A 284 -10.06 -14.65 -9.62
N ASN A 285 -10.06 -13.33 -9.90
CA ASN A 285 -8.88 -12.55 -10.30
C ASN A 285 -8.18 -11.86 -9.12
N PHE A 286 -8.34 -12.37 -7.91
CA PHE A 286 -7.81 -11.76 -6.70
C PHE A 286 -6.33 -12.12 -6.50
N ILE A 287 -5.46 -11.11 -6.42
CA ILE A 287 -4.01 -11.30 -6.31
C ILE A 287 -3.55 -11.14 -4.86
N ASN A 288 -3.17 -12.25 -4.23
CA ASN A 288 -2.59 -12.29 -2.89
C ASN A 288 -1.12 -11.86 -2.93
N LEU A 289 -0.68 -11.10 -1.91
CA LEU A 289 0.72 -10.69 -1.81
C LEU A 289 1.67 -11.86 -1.54
N LYS A 290 1.25 -12.87 -0.79
CA LYS A 290 2.08 -14.06 -0.54
C LYS A 290 2.42 -14.79 -1.84
N ASP A 291 1.46 -14.90 -2.75
CA ASP A 291 1.64 -15.59 -4.03
C ASP A 291 2.55 -14.78 -4.97
N ILE A 292 2.25 -13.49 -5.17
CA ILE A 292 3.04 -12.65 -6.07
C ILE A 292 4.48 -12.46 -5.59
N PHE A 293 4.73 -12.48 -4.27
CA PHE A 293 6.08 -12.40 -3.72
C PHE A 293 6.91 -13.68 -3.88
N ASN A 294 6.31 -14.79 -4.31
CA ASN A 294 7.06 -15.97 -4.74
C ASN A 294 7.55 -15.83 -6.19
N GLU A 295 6.91 -14.98 -6.99
CA GLU A 295 7.25 -14.75 -8.39
C GLU A 295 8.13 -13.51 -8.59
N PHE A 296 7.93 -12.46 -7.79
CA PHE A 296 8.61 -11.18 -7.94
C PHE A 296 9.17 -10.67 -6.62
N ASP A 297 10.31 -9.98 -6.70
CA ASP A 297 10.84 -9.22 -5.56
C ASP A 297 9.80 -8.18 -5.09
N PRO A 298 9.49 -8.11 -3.79
CA PRO A 298 8.51 -7.15 -3.25
C PRO A 298 8.78 -5.68 -3.64
N ILE A 299 10.04 -5.27 -3.77
CA ILE A 299 10.40 -3.90 -4.18
C ILE A 299 10.07 -3.66 -5.66
N VAL A 300 10.06 -4.70 -6.51
CA VAL A 300 9.51 -4.59 -7.88
C VAL A 300 8.02 -4.29 -7.82
N ILE A 301 7.27 -4.93 -6.92
CA ILE A 301 5.84 -4.65 -6.74
C ILE A 301 5.61 -3.22 -6.24
N ARG A 302 6.44 -2.76 -5.30
CA ARG A 302 6.45 -1.37 -4.85
C ARG A 302 6.69 -0.40 -6.01
N PHE A 303 7.74 -0.64 -6.80
CA PHE A 303 8.06 0.19 -7.97
C PHE A 303 6.93 0.20 -8.99
N PHE A 304 6.34 -0.96 -9.30
CA PHE A 304 5.16 -1.07 -10.18
C PHE A 304 3.97 -0.22 -9.69
N ILE A 305 3.67 -0.25 -8.38
CA ILE A 305 2.60 0.59 -7.80
C ILE A 305 2.88 2.08 -8.04
N LEU A 306 4.13 2.52 -7.83
CA LEU A 306 4.54 3.92 -7.91
C LEU A 306 4.62 4.48 -9.34
N GLN A 307 4.55 3.63 -10.36
CA GLN A 307 4.41 4.04 -11.76
C GLN A 307 3.04 4.62 -12.11
N SER A 308 2.03 4.40 -11.25
CA SER A 308 0.72 5.03 -11.37
C SER A 308 0.50 6.00 -10.23
N HIS A 309 -0.07 7.18 -10.54
CA HIS A 309 -0.44 8.14 -9.52
C HIS A 309 -1.40 7.49 -8.51
N TYR A 310 -1.30 7.80 -7.20
CA TYR A 310 -2.09 7.09 -6.18
C TYR A 310 -3.61 7.17 -6.42
N ARG A 311 -4.08 8.29 -7.00
CA ARG A 311 -5.48 8.55 -7.41
C ARG A 311 -5.88 7.97 -8.76
N SER A 312 -4.96 7.38 -9.52
CA SER A 312 -5.24 6.69 -10.77
C SER A 312 -5.43 5.19 -10.54
N PRO A 313 -6.30 4.51 -11.32
CA PRO A 313 -6.36 3.06 -11.31
C PRO A 313 -4.96 2.45 -11.58
N LEU A 314 -4.66 1.32 -10.95
CA LEU A 314 -3.47 0.53 -11.25
C LEU A 314 -3.92 -0.77 -11.91
N ASP A 315 -3.55 -0.97 -13.17
CA ASP A 315 -3.88 -2.19 -13.90
C ASP A 315 -2.75 -3.20 -13.81
N PHE A 316 -3.05 -4.35 -13.21
CA PHE A 316 -2.13 -5.44 -13.02
C PHE A 316 -2.15 -6.42 -14.20
N SER A 317 -0.95 -6.72 -14.69
CA SER A 317 -0.66 -7.91 -15.51
C SER A 317 0.76 -8.38 -15.20
N HIS A 318 1.02 -9.68 -15.35
CA HIS A 318 2.38 -10.22 -15.20
C HIS A 318 3.40 -9.53 -16.12
N GLN A 319 2.97 -9.15 -17.32
CA GLN A 319 3.83 -8.43 -18.27
C GLN A 319 4.20 -7.03 -17.76
N ALA A 320 3.26 -6.32 -17.14
CA ALA A 320 3.52 -5.00 -16.56
C ALA A 320 4.51 -5.08 -15.38
N VAL A 321 4.39 -6.11 -14.54
CA VAL A 321 5.35 -6.31 -13.43
C VAL A 321 6.73 -6.70 -13.95
N LYS A 322 6.83 -7.57 -14.97
CA LYS A 322 8.11 -7.89 -15.63
C LYS A 322 8.77 -6.65 -16.24
N ALA A 323 8.00 -5.80 -16.91
CA ALA A 323 8.51 -4.52 -17.43
C ALA A 323 8.99 -3.59 -16.30
N SER A 324 8.27 -3.58 -15.17
CA SER A 324 8.66 -2.83 -13.97
C SER A 324 9.97 -3.35 -13.39
N GLN A 325 10.18 -4.67 -13.36
CA GLN A 325 11.43 -5.27 -12.92
C GLN A 325 12.62 -4.77 -13.75
N THR A 326 12.52 -4.84 -15.09
CA THR A 326 13.56 -4.34 -15.99
C THR A 326 13.80 -2.83 -15.83
N GLY A 327 12.74 -2.05 -15.60
CA GLY A 327 12.87 -0.62 -15.31
C GLY A 327 13.64 -0.36 -14.01
N LEU A 328 13.33 -1.09 -12.96
CA LEU A 328 13.98 -0.96 -11.66
C LEU A 328 15.46 -1.38 -11.71
N GLU A 329 15.78 -2.45 -12.43
CA GLU A 329 17.15 -2.93 -12.63
C GLU A 329 18.04 -1.84 -13.25
N LYS A 330 17.54 -1.08 -14.22
CA LYS A 330 18.28 0.05 -14.82
C LYS A 330 18.61 1.16 -13.81
N LEU A 331 17.67 1.51 -12.94
CA LEU A 331 17.91 2.49 -11.87
C LEU A 331 18.94 1.96 -10.87
N ARG A 332 18.83 0.68 -10.49
CA ARG A 332 19.78 0.01 -9.59
C ARG A 332 21.19 -0.04 -10.19
N GLU A 333 21.33 -0.39 -11.46
CA GLU A 333 22.62 -0.38 -12.16
C GLU A 333 23.25 1.02 -12.17
N SER A 334 22.45 2.04 -12.49
CA SER A 334 22.91 3.44 -12.49
C SER A 334 23.38 3.88 -11.10
N TRP A 335 22.63 3.52 -10.06
CA TRP A 335 22.99 3.78 -8.66
C TRP A 335 24.30 3.09 -8.26
N LEU A 336 24.47 1.81 -8.60
CA LEU A 336 25.71 1.07 -8.32
C LEU A 336 26.91 1.63 -9.07
N ARG A 337 26.75 1.98 -10.35
CA ARG A 337 27.80 2.64 -11.13
C ARG A 337 28.20 3.98 -10.55
N LEU A 338 27.21 4.81 -10.17
CA LEU A 338 27.45 6.13 -9.57
C LEU A 338 28.23 6.01 -8.26
N THR A 339 27.79 5.14 -7.35
CA THR A 339 28.40 4.98 -6.03
C THR A 339 29.80 4.37 -6.10
N ALA A 340 30.06 3.48 -7.07
CA ALA A 340 31.38 2.90 -7.31
C ALA A 340 32.32 3.79 -8.14
N SER A 341 31.81 4.86 -8.78
CA SER A 341 32.62 5.72 -9.65
C SER A 341 33.64 6.55 -8.87
N ALA A 342 34.81 6.78 -9.49
CA ALA A 342 35.76 7.80 -9.07
C ALA A 342 35.41 9.17 -9.68
N PRO A 343 35.85 10.28 -9.08
CA PRO A 343 35.70 11.60 -9.67
C PRO A 343 36.33 11.70 -11.08
N GLY A 344 35.64 12.40 -11.98
CA GLY A 344 36.07 12.71 -13.34
C GLY A 344 35.88 14.19 -13.68
N GLU A 345 35.67 14.51 -14.96
CA GLU A 345 35.66 15.88 -15.47
C GLU A 345 34.27 16.38 -15.94
N GLU A 346 33.33 15.46 -16.18
CA GLU A 346 31.99 15.78 -16.69
C GLU A 346 31.11 16.42 -15.61
N ASP A 347 30.14 17.22 -16.05
CA ASP A 347 29.24 17.97 -15.17
C ASP A 347 27.78 17.68 -15.47
N ILE A 348 26.92 17.83 -14.46
CA ILE A 348 25.46 17.70 -14.58
C ILE A 348 24.83 18.84 -13.79
N ASP A 349 23.89 19.55 -14.41
CA ASP A 349 23.04 20.54 -13.73
C ASP A 349 22.04 19.83 -12.80
N THR A 350 22.50 19.46 -11.60
CA THR A 350 21.73 18.70 -10.60
C THR A 350 20.57 19.52 -10.03
N ASP A 351 20.71 20.84 -9.95
CA ASP A 351 19.65 21.76 -9.50
C ASP A 351 18.41 21.67 -10.39
N ALA A 352 18.59 21.54 -11.71
CA ALA A 352 17.46 21.37 -12.63
C ALA A 352 16.67 20.07 -12.36
N TYR A 353 17.36 18.97 -12.02
CA TYR A 353 16.72 17.70 -11.66
C TYR A 353 16.07 17.77 -10.28
N GLU A 354 16.73 18.35 -9.29
CA GLU A 354 16.20 18.53 -7.94
C GLU A 354 14.89 19.32 -7.97
N ASN A 355 14.88 20.45 -8.68
CA ASN A 355 13.68 21.28 -8.81
C ASN A 355 12.51 20.51 -9.43
N ARG A 356 12.74 19.73 -10.49
CA ARG A 356 11.72 18.89 -11.13
C ARG A 356 11.21 17.77 -10.22
N LEU A 357 12.09 17.14 -9.44
CA LEU A 357 11.73 16.10 -8.48
C LEU A 357 10.87 16.67 -7.34
N VAL A 358 11.29 17.80 -6.76
CA VAL A 358 10.54 18.52 -5.72
C VAL A 358 9.20 19.01 -6.24
N GLU A 359 9.14 19.55 -7.46
CA GLU A 359 7.89 19.95 -8.12
C GLU A 359 6.93 18.78 -8.29
N ALA A 360 7.42 17.64 -8.79
CA ALA A 360 6.60 16.44 -8.95
C ALA A 360 6.01 15.96 -7.61
N MET A 361 6.81 15.90 -6.56
CA MET A 361 6.34 15.45 -5.26
C MET A 361 5.41 16.47 -4.58
N ASN A 362 5.65 17.77 -4.76
CA ASN A 362 4.77 18.82 -4.25
C ASN A 362 3.47 19.00 -5.04
N ASP A 363 3.39 18.46 -6.26
CA ASP A 363 2.15 18.40 -7.04
C ASP A 363 1.33 17.14 -6.72
N ASP A 364 0.81 17.03 -5.50
CA ASP A 364 -0.05 15.91 -5.06
C ASP A 364 0.66 14.55 -5.10
N PHE A 365 1.95 14.51 -4.72
CA PHE A 365 2.76 13.28 -4.63
C PHE A 365 2.86 12.53 -5.97
N ASN A 366 3.21 13.24 -7.04
CA ASN A 366 3.19 12.71 -8.40
C ASN A 366 4.39 11.78 -8.69
N THR A 367 4.34 10.56 -8.15
CA THR A 367 5.41 9.56 -8.26
C THR A 367 5.73 9.15 -9.71
N PRO A 368 4.79 9.04 -10.66
CA PRO A 368 5.15 8.75 -12.06
C PRO A 368 6.09 9.80 -12.68
N VAL A 369 5.84 11.08 -12.38
CA VAL A 369 6.69 12.18 -12.86
C VAL A 369 8.04 12.14 -12.15
N ALA A 370 8.07 11.94 -10.83
CA ALA A 370 9.32 11.81 -10.09
C ALA A 370 10.19 10.65 -10.63
N LEU A 371 9.57 9.50 -10.92
CA LEU A 371 10.24 8.35 -11.53
C LEU A 371 10.80 8.69 -12.93
N ALA A 372 10.04 9.40 -13.76
CA ALA A 372 10.53 9.83 -15.07
C ALA A 372 11.77 10.74 -14.94
N VAL A 373 11.78 11.67 -13.98
CA VAL A 373 12.94 12.53 -13.71
C VAL A 373 14.14 11.73 -13.21
N LEU A 374 13.93 10.70 -12.38
CA LEU A 374 15.00 9.79 -11.97
C LEU A 374 15.60 9.00 -13.14
N PHE A 375 14.79 8.56 -14.10
CA PHE A 375 15.30 7.92 -15.32
C PHE A 375 16.08 8.89 -16.21
N ASP A 376 15.63 10.14 -16.35
CA ASP A 376 16.37 11.18 -17.07
C ASP A 376 17.74 11.43 -16.41
N LEU A 377 17.78 11.50 -15.08
CA LEU A 377 19.01 11.69 -14.31
C LEU A 377 19.93 10.45 -14.44
N SER A 378 19.38 9.25 -14.34
CA SER A 378 20.09 7.98 -14.60
C SER A 378 20.77 7.98 -15.96
N LYS A 379 20.09 8.43 -17.01
CA LYS A 379 20.66 8.54 -18.36
C LYS A 379 21.81 9.54 -18.42
N ALA A 380 21.67 10.70 -17.80
CA ALA A 380 22.72 11.71 -17.74
C ALA A 380 23.96 11.20 -16.99
N ILE A 381 23.76 10.58 -15.82
CA ILE A 381 24.83 9.95 -15.03
C ILE A 381 25.58 8.92 -15.86
N ASN A 382 24.88 7.97 -16.47
CA ASN A 382 25.52 6.92 -17.26
C ASN A 382 26.34 7.50 -18.43
N THR A 383 25.81 8.52 -19.11
CA THR A 383 26.52 9.20 -20.21
C THR A 383 27.82 9.85 -19.73
N ALA A 384 27.78 10.54 -18.58
CA ALA A 384 28.95 11.17 -18.00
C ALA A 384 29.98 10.14 -17.51
N LEU A 385 29.54 9.04 -16.90
CA LEU A 385 30.41 7.94 -16.49
C LEU A 385 31.10 7.26 -17.67
N ASP A 386 30.41 7.10 -18.80
CA ASP A 386 30.98 6.57 -20.04
C ASP A 386 31.97 7.55 -20.71
N SER A 387 31.88 8.84 -20.40
CA SER A 387 32.67 9.92 -21.02
C SER A 387 33.85 10.40 -20.18
N GLY A 388 34.15 9.75 -19.04
CA GLY A 388 35.31 10.10 -18.20
C GLY A 388 35.00 10.32 -16.73
N GLY A 389 33.74 10.19 -16.31
CA GLY A 389 33.32 10.32 -14.91
C GLY A 389 32.86 11.72 -14.55
N LEU A 390 32.09 11.82 -13.47
CA LEU A 390 31.52 13.08 -12.97
C LEU A 390 32.48 13.80 -12.04
N LYS A 391 32.53 15.14 -12.13
CA LYS A 391 33.15 15.99 -11.09
C LYS A 391 32.64 15.60 -9.71
N GLU A 392 33.51 15.71 -8.71
CA GLU A 392 33.21 15.25 -7.34
C GLU A 392 31.92 15.87 -6.76
N GLU A 393 31.71 17.17 -6.98
CA GLU A 393 30.51 17.88 -6.54
C GLU A 393 29.24 17.34 -7.21
N ALA A 394 29.20 17.32 -8.56
CA ALA A 394 28.08 16.78 -9.32
C ALA A 394 27.78 15.31 -9.00
N ARG A 395 28.83 14.50 -8.77
CA ARG A 395 28.71 13.11 -8.33
C ARG A 395 28.02 13.03 -6.96
N ASN A 396 28.48 13.81 -5.99
CA ASN A 396 27.93 13.81 -4.63
C ASN A 396 26.47 14.30 -4.62
N ASP A 397 26.14 15.29 -5.43
CA ASP A 397 24.76 15.77 -5.60
C ASP A 397 23.87 14.71 -6.25
N CYS A 398 24.34 14.03 -7.30
CA CYS A 398 23.62 12.90 -7.90
C CYS A 398 23.36 11.79 -6.86
N ILE A 399 24.35 11.50 -6.01
CA ILE A 399 24.21 10.51 -4.93
C ILE A 399 23.15 10.97 -3.92
N ARG A 400 23.17 12.25 -3.53
CA ARG A 400 22.15 12.85 -2.65
C ARG A 400 20.76 12.70 -3.26
N LEU A 401 20.56 13.05 -4.53
CA LEU A 401 19.26 12.96 -5.20
C LEU A 401 18.75 11.52 -5.29
N PHE A 402 19.59 10.56 -5.66
CA PHE A 402 19.21 9.14 -5.67
C PHE A 402 18.89 8.62 -4.27
N SER A 403 19.66 9.03 -3.27
CA SER A 403 19.42 8.64 -1.87
C SER A 403 18.08 9.19 -1.39
N THR A 404 17.86 10.50 -1.52
CA THR A 404 16.62 11.16 -1.10
C THR A 404 15.40 10.61 -1.84
N PHE A 405 15.39 10.62 -3.17
CA PHE A 405 14.19 10.26 -3.91
C PHE A 405 14.05 8.75 -4.11
N GLY A 406 15.13 8.04 -4.45
CA GLY A 406 15.09 6.60 -4.71
C GLY A 406 15.02 5.73 -3.45
N ILE A 407 15.73 6.11 -2.38
CA ILE A 407 15.82 5.31 -1.14
C ILE A 407 14.85 5.83 -0.09
N GLU A 408 14.96 7.11 0.30
CA GLU A 408 14.24 7.64 1.47
C GLU A 408 12.76 7.90 1.18
N VAL A 409 12.43 8.50 0.04
CA VAL A 409 11.05 8.90 -0.30
C VAL A 409 10.30 7.77 -1.01
N LEU A 410 10.86 7.28 -2.13
CA LEU A 410 10.17 6.27 -2.93
C LEU A 410 10.45 4.84 -2.46
N GLY A 411 11.52 4.57 -1.72
CA GLY A 411 11.81 3.23 -1.15
C GLY A 411 12.03 2.13 -2.19
N ILE A 412 12.52 2.47 -3.38
CA ILE A 412 12.72 1.53 -4.50
C ILE A 412 14.19 1.11 -4.67
N LEU A 413 15.10 1.89 -4.12
CA LEU A 413 16.54 1.60 -4.06
C LEU A 413 16.96 1.35 -2.61
N ASP A 414 18.13 0.74 -2.42
CA ASP A 414 18.74 0.61 -1.11
C ASP A 414 20.26 0.86 -1.16
N ASN A 415 20.83 1.09 0.03
CA ASN A 415 22.28 1.23 0.25
C ASN A 415 22.96 -0.12 0.49
N ARG A 416 22.24 -1.24 0.38
CA ARG A 416 22.85 -2.54 0.65
C ARG A 416 23.75 -2.87 -0.54
N PRO A 417 25.02 -3.23 -0.31
CA PRO A 417 25.84 -3.82 -1.36
C PRO A 417 25.23 -5.18 -1.68
N ASN A 418 24.23 -5.22 -2.56
CA ASN A 418 23.60 -6.38 -3.18
C ASN A 418 23.79 -7.71 -2.40
N THR A 419 23.37 -7.79 -1.14
CA THR A 419 23.59 -8.99 -0.30
C THR A 419 22.60 -10.10 -0.63
N VAL A 420 21.46 -9.76 -1.26
CA VAL A 420 20.59 -10.73 -1.92
C VAL A 420 21.35 -11.44 -3.04
N ASN A 421 22.38 -10.77 -3.59
CA ASN A 421 23.31 -11.35 -4.52
C ASN A 421 24.42 -12.18 -3.88
N GLU A 422 24.70 -12.24 -2.57
CA GLU A 422 25.77 -13.18 -2.13
C GLU A 422 25.32 -14.65 -2.24
N ALA A 423 24.05 -14.94 -1.94
CA ALA A 423 23.49 -16.28 -2.16
C ALA A 423 23.28 -16.58 -3.65
N SER A 424 22.68 -15.67 -4.43
CA SER A 424 22.48 -15.89 -5.87
C SER A 424 23.74 -15.69 -6.72
N THR A 425 24.72 -14.88 -6.30
CA THR A 425 26.05 -14.75 -6.94
C THR A 425 26.95 -15.90 -6.52
N SER A 426 26.84 -16.47 -5.31
CA SER A 426 27.54 -17.74 -5.02
C SER A 426 26.97 -18.89 -5.84
N ILE A 427 25.64 -18.95 -6.02
CA ILE A 427 24.99 -19.93 -6.91
C ILE A 427 25.33 -19.64 -8.37
N ALA A 428 25.34 -18.38 -8.81
CA ALA A 428 25.68 -18.00 -10.19
C ALA A 428 27.18 -18.19 -10.47
N GLN A 429 28.08 -17.92 -9.52
CA GLN A 429 29.51 -18.21 -9.63
C GLN A 429 29.78 -19.71 -9.60
N ALA A 430 29.06 -20.47 -8.77
CA ALA A 430 29.15 -21.93 -8.76
C ALA A 430 28.61 -22.52 -10.07
N LEU A 431 27.52 -21.97 -10.61
CA LEU A 431 26.96 -22.35 -11.90
C LEU A 431 27.91 -21.98 -13.04
N GLU A 432 28.46 -20.77 -13.06
CA GLU A 432 29.45 -20.35 -14.06
C GLU A 432 30.71 -21.22 -14.02
N GLY A 433 31.22 -21.54 -12.82
CA GLY A 433 32.35 -22.45 -12.63
C GLY A 433 32.04 -23.88 -13.09
N ALA A 434 30.86 -24.41 -12.76
CA ALA A 434 30.41 -25.72 -13.22
C ALA A 434 30.21 -25.76 -14.74
N MET A 435 29.62 -24.71 -15.32
CA MET A 435 29.39 -24.57 -16.75
C MET A 435 30.71 -24.44 -17.52
N SER A 436 31.66 -23.64 -17.02
CA SER A 436 33.00 -23.53 -17.61
C SER A 436 33.71 -24.88 -17.66
N LEU A 437 33.65 -25.67 -16.58
CA LEU A 437 34.21 -27.01 -16.54
C LEU A 437 33.52 -27.97 -17.52
N LEU A 438 32.18 -27.95 -17.59
CA LEU A 438 31.40 -28.79 -18.50
C LEU A 438 31.67 -28.44 -19.98
N LEU A 439 31.80 -27.15 -20.29
CA LEU A 439 32.14 -26.68 -21.64
C LEU A 439 33.57 -27.07 -22.03
N ASP A 440 34.54 -27.02 -21.10
CA ASP A 440 35.92 -27.50 -21.34
C ASP A 440 35.96 -29.02 -21.57
N ILE A 441 35.23 -29.81 -20.76
CA ILE A 441 35.10 -31.26 -20.96
C ILE A 441 34.49 -31.57 -22.32
N ARG A 442 33.41 -30.88 -22.69
CA ARG A 442 32.77 -31.01 -24.01
C ARG A 442 33.74 -30.62 -25.14
N GLN A 443 34.51 -29.55 -24.98
CA GLN A 443 35.49 -29.13 -25.98
C GLN A 443 36.61 -30.17 -26.15
N LYS A 444 37.12 -30.74 -25.05
CA LYS A 444 38.10 -31.84 -25.07
C LYS A 444 37.55 -33.08 -25.76
N ALA A 445 36.30 -33.47 -25.47
CA ALA A 445 35.62 -34.58 -26.14
C ALA A 445 35.52 -34.35 -27.67
N ARG A 446 35.16 -33.13 -28.10
CA ARG A 446 35.16 -32.77 -29.53
C ARG A 446 36.54 -32.83 -30.16
N GLN A 447 37.58 -32.35 -29.47
CA GLN A 447 38.97 -32.41 -29.96
C GLN A 447 39.49 -33.85 -30.08
N SER A 448 39.09 -34.74 -29.17
CA SER A 448 39.42 -36.17 -29.23
C SER A 448 38.51 -36.99 -30.14
N LYS A 449 37.59 -36.34 -30.86
CA LYS A 449 36.58 -36.97 -31.75
C LYS A 449 35.60 -37.91 -31.02
N ASP A 450 35.42 -37.72 -29.72
CA ASP A 450 34.37 -38.36 -28.92
C ASP A 450 33.07 -37.54 -29.01
N TYR A 451 32.36 -37.75 -30.11
CA TYR A 451 31.11 -37.02 -30.39
C TYR A 451 29.95 -37.47 -29.52
N GLU A 452 29.97 -38.72 -29.05
CA GLU A 452 28.92 -39.28 -28.19
C GLU A 452 28.87 -38.55 -26.85
N THR A 453 30.02 -38.37 -26.18
CA THR A 453 30.12 -37.60 -24.94
C THR A 453 29.79 -36.11 -25.16
N SER A 454 30.21 -35.54 -26.29
CA SER A 454 29.92 -34.13 -26.62
C SER A 454 28.41 -33.87 -26.80
N ASP A 455 27.71 -34.75 -27.51
CA ASP A 455 26.27 -34.63 -27.75
C ASP A 455 25.48 -34.91 -26.47
N LEU A 456 25.88 -35.90 -25.66
CA LEU A 456 25.27 -36.16 -24.35
C LEU A 456 25.29 -34.93 -23.45
N ILE A 457 26.42 -34.21 -23.38
CA ILE A 457 26.53 -32.99 -22.55
C ILE A 457 25.61 -31.89 -23.09
N ARG A 458 25.55 -31.69 -24.41
CA ARG A 458 24.67 -30.68 -25.01
C ARG A 458 23.19 -30.98 -24.71
N ASP A 459 22.76 -32.20 -24.95
CA ASP A 459 21.35 -32.58 -24.87
C ASP A 459 20.86 -32.54 -23.43
N ARG A 460 21.69 -32.98 -22.46
CA ARG A 460 21.36 -32.87 -21.02
C ARG A 460 21.28 -31.44 -20.51
N LEU A 461 22.12 -30.55 -21.05
CA LEU A 461 22.06 -29.13 -20.71
C LEU A 461 20.80 -28.49 -21.31
N ASP A 462 20.44 -28.85 -22.54
CA ASP A 462 19.21 -28.35 -23.18
C ASP A 462 17.94 -28.84 -22.45
N GLU A 463 17.91 -30.12 -22.02
CA GLU A 463 16.87 -30.67 -21.14
C GLU A 463 16.73 -29.89 -19.82
N ALA A 464 17.85 -29.36 -19.31
CA ALA A 464 17.89 -28.55 -18.10
C ALA A 464 17.59 -27.06 -18.35
N GLY A 465 17.19 -26.69 -19.58
CA GLY A 465 16.90 -25.31 -19.95
C GLY A 465 18.16 -24.45 -20.18
N ILE A 466 19.29 -25.07 -20.54
CA ILE A 466 20.55 -24.37 -20.83
C ILE A 466 20.95 -24.63 -22.28
N THR A 467 20.83 -23.61 -23.11
CA THR A 467 21.20 -23.70 -24.52
C THR A 467 22.67 -23.33 -24.72
N ILE A 468 23.41 -24.18 -25.43
CA ILE A 468 24.82 -23.93 -25.80
C ILE A 468 24.91 -23.42 -27.24
N LYS A 469 25.71 -22.38 -27.45
CA LYS A 469 26.02 -21.81 -28.77
C LYS A 469 27.53 -21.83 -28.99
N ASP A 470 27.97 -22.58 -30.00
CA ASP A 470 29.38 -22.57 -30.39
C ASP A 470 29.69 -21.32 -31.23
N THR A 471 30.65 -20.50 -30.80
CA THR A 471 31.16 -19.33 -31.54
C THR A 471 32.61 -19.52 -31.98
N ARG A 472 33.18 -18.55 -32.70
CA ARG A 472 34.60 -18.58 -33.10
C ARG A 472 35.54 -18.34 -31.91
N GLU A 473 35.04 -17.74 -30.83
CA GLU A 473 35.82 -17.37 -29.64
C GLU A 473 35.68 -18.39 -28.49
N GLY A 474 34.67 -19.26 -28.56
CA GLY A 474 34.43 -20.32 -27.57
C GLY A 474 32.99 -20.81 -27.60
N ALA A 475 32.65 -21.76 -26.74
CA ALA A 475 31.26 -22.12 -26.50
C ALA A 475 30.65 -21.14 -25.49
N GLU A 476 29.56 -20.49 -25.86
CA GLU A 476 28.74 -19.66 -24.98
C GLU A 476 27.50 -20.43 -24.55
N TRP A 477 26.93 -20.09 -23.40
CA TRP A 477 25.72 -20.72 -22.89
C TRP A 477 24.70 -19.67 -22.43
N LYS A 478 23.43 -20.03 -22.42
CA LYS A 478 22.34 -19.17 -21.94
C LYS A 478 21.27 -20.02 -21.26
N LEU A 479 20.72 -19.53 -20.15
CA LEU A 479 19.47 -20.05 -19.58
C LEU A 479 18.28 -19.68 -20.51
N GLY A 480 17.46 -20.69 -20.79
CA GLY A 480 16.24 -20.61 -21.60
C GLY A 480 15.04 -20.02 -20.88
#